data_AF-A0A072TIN4-F1
#
_entry.id   AF-A0A072TIN4-F1
#
_cell.length_a   1.000
_cell.length_b   1.000
_cell.length_c   1.000
_cell.angle_alpha   90.00
_cell.angle_beta   90.00
_cell.angle_gamma   90.00
#
_symmetry.space_group_name_H-M   'P 1'
#
loop_
_entity.id
_entity.type
_entity.pdbx_description
1 polymer ?
#
loop_
_entity_poly.entity_id
_entity_poly.type
_entity_poly.pdbx_seq_one_letter_code
_entity_poly.pdbx_strand_id
1 'polypeptide(L)'
;MRSLIRLMMLFHPTLKLLIVTSGSEGCRYYTNDFKGKVRGLNVEPIDTTGVGDAFVSGILYYIASDPSIFKDEKRLRKALYLASVCGAIMVTKRGAISALPTKDDVLQY
;
A
#
# COMPACT_ATOMS: atom_id res chain seq x y z
N MET A 1 22.01 -7.50 0.15
CA MET A 1 22.27 -8.07 1.49
C MET A 1 22.12 -7.02 2.62
N ARG A 2 22.69 -5.81 2.52
CA ARG A 2 22.58 -4.76 3.57
C ARG A 2 21.16 -4.24 3.85
N SER A 3 20.26 -4.23 2.86
CA SER A 3 18.89 -3.74 3.00
C SER A 3 17.97 -4.66 3.81
N LEU A 4 18.17 -5.98 3.73
CA LEU A 4 17.36 -6.98 4.46
C LEU A 4 17.63 -6.95 5.96
N ILE A 5 18.88 -6.73 6.37
CA ILE A 5 19.27 -6.68 7.80
C ILE A 5 18.56 -5.52 8.52
N ARG A 6 18.47 -4.34 7.90
CA ARG A 6 17.74 -3.19 8.48
C ARG A 6 16.24 -3.44 8.59
N LEU A 7 15.68 -4.15 7.61
CA LEU A 7 14.26 -4.52 7.60
C LEU A 7 13.91 -5.44 8.76
N MET A 8 14.79 -6.39 9.08
CA MET A 8 14.60 -7.30 10.23
C MET A 8 14.68 -6.58 11.58
N MET A 9 15.40 -5.45 11.67
CA MET A 9 15.44 -4.64 12.90
C MET A 9 14.12 -3.92 13.20
N LEU A 10 13.29 -3.66 12.17
CA LEU A 10 11.98 -3.04 12.34
C LEU A 10 10.91 -4.06 12.76
N PHE A 11 11.21 -5.35 12.61
CA PHE A 11 10.27 -6.41 12.96
C PHE A 11 10.39 -6.76 14.44
N HIS A 12 9.27 -6.71 15.17
CA HIS A 12 9.21 -7.07 16.59
C HIS A 12 7.94 -7.89 16.88
N PRO A 13 7.88 -8.69 17.96
CA PRO A 13 6.81 -9.68 18.17
C PRO A 13 5.38 -9.11 18.17
N THR A 14 5.21 -7.85 18.55
CA THR A 14 3.91 -7.17 18.61
C THR A 14 3.53 -6.46 17.31
N LEU A 15 4.38 -6.48 16.29
CA LEU A 15 4.11 -5.86 14.99
C LEU A 15 3.10 -6.69 14.20
N LYS A 16 1.94 -6.10 13.87
CA LYS A 16 0.89 -6.80 13.12
C LYS A 16 1.14 -6.83 11.62
N LEU A 17 1.70 -5.76 11.08
CA LEU A 17 1.89 -5.57 9.65
C LEU A 17 3.02 -4.57 9.38
N LEU A 18 4.01 -5.01 8.62
CA LEU A 18 5.07 -4.19 8.03
C LEU A 18 4.86 -4.14 6.52
N ILE A 19 4.87 -2.94 5.95
CA ILE A 19 4.75 -2.73 4.51
C ILE A 19 5.97 -1.96 4.03
N VAL A 20 6.58 -2.44 2.94
CA VAL A 20 7.67 -1.77 2.23
C VAL A 20 7.17 -1.42 0.84
N THR A 21 6.92 -0.14 0.59
CA THR A 21 6.51 0.35 -0.72
C THR A 21 7.70 0.36 -1.70
N SER A 22 7.42 0.19 -2.99
CA SER A 22 8.41 0.12 -4.08
C SER A 22 7.91 0.83 -5.34
N GLY A 23 7.19 1.95 -5.15
CA GLY A 23 6.65 2.75 -6.25
C GLY A 23 5.77 1.92 -7.20
N SER A 24 6.05 2.01 -8.51
CA SER A 24 5.33 1.26 -9.55
C SER A 24 5.47 -0.27 -9.43
N GLU A 25 6.47 -0.78 -8.70
CA GLU A 25 6.59 -2.21 -8.41
C GLU A 25 5.59 -2.69 -7.34
N GLY A 26 4.92 -1.78 -6.64
CA GLY A 26 3.92 -2.07 -5.62
C GLY A 26 4.50 -2.09 -4.21
N CYS A 27 4.30 -3.19 -3.48
CA CYS A 27 4.81 -3.31 -2.12
C CYS A 27 5.14 -4.75 -1.70
N ARG A 28 5.97 -4.85 -0.66
CA ARG A 28 6.17 -6.09 0.11
C ARG A 28 5.46 -5.96 1.45
N TYR A 29 4.90 -7.06 1.94
CA TYR A 29 4.26 -7.09 3.26
C TYR A 29 4.80 -8.24 4.10
N TYR A 30 4.79 -8.02 5.42
CA TYR A 30 5.21 -8.98 6.42
C TYR A 30 4.26 -8.88 7.62
N THR A 31 3.69 -10.01 8.03
CA THR A 31 2.97 -10.20 9.28
C THR A 31 3.62 -11.38 10.02
N ASN A 32 3.07 -11.77 11.17
CA ASN A 32 3.51 -12.99 11.85
C ASN A 32 3.13 -14.27 11.07
N ASP A 33 2.07 -14.22 10.26
CA ASP A 33 1.49 -15.39 9.58
C ASP A 33 1.77 -15.39 8.06
N PHE A 34 1.91 -14.20 7.46
CA PHE A 34 1.96 -14.02 6.01
C PHE A 34 3.15 -13.14 5.61
N LYS A 35 3.71 -13.41 4.44
CA LYS A 35 4.65 -12.50 3.79
C LYS A 35 4.56 -12.63 2.30
N GLY A 36 4.74 -11.54 1.58
CA GLY A 36 4.64 -11.60 0.14
C GLY A 36 4.90 -10.27 -0.54
N LYS A 37 4.54 -10.25 -1.82
CA LYS A 37 4.59 -9.07 -2.68
C LYS A 37 3.24 -8.86 -3.35
N VAL A 38 2.86 -7.60 -3.48
CA VAL A 38 1.70 -7.15 -4.24
C VAL A 38 2.22 -6.22 -5.32
N ARG A 39 1.88 -6.52 -6.58
CA ARG A 39 2.27 -5.69 -7.72
C ARG A 39 1.62 -4.32 -7.62
N GLY A 40 2.33 -3.29 -8.06
CA GLY A 40 1.78 -1.96 -8.21
C GLY A 40 0.96 -1.83 -9.48
N LEU A 41 0.48 -0.61 -9.71
CA LEU A 41 -0.13 -0.19 -10.96
C LEU A 41 0.86 0.75 -11.67
N ASN A 42 1.15 0.45 -12.93
CA ASN A 42 2.06 1.26 -13.73
C ASN A 42 1.25 2.33 -14.48
N VAL A 43 1.54 3.60 -14.19
CA VAL A 43 0.90 4.77 -14.78
C VAL A 43 1.98 5.82 -15.06
N GLU A 44 1.72 6.71 -16.02
CA GLU A 44 2.62 7.81 -16.31
C GLU A 44 2.53 8.89 -15.22
N PRO A 45 3.61 9.20 -14.48
CA PRO A 45 3.57 10.14 -13.38
C PRO A 45 3.63 11.59 -13.86
N ILE A 46 2.70 12.42 -13.40
CA ILE A 46 2.69 13.88 -13.58
C ILE A 46 3.29 14.59 -12.35
N ASP A 47 2.97 14.11 -11.15
CA ASP A 47 3.42 14.66 -9.86
C ASP A 47 3.51 13.54 -8.83
N THR A 48 4.65 13.36 -8.15
CA THR A 48 4.81 12.29 -7.15
C THR A 48 4.58 12.74 -5.71
N THR A 49 4.16 14.00 -5.52
CA THR A 49 3.88 14.57 -4.20
C THR A 49 2.68 13.85 -3.55
N GLY A 50 2.86 13.34 -2.33
CA GLY A 50 1.77 12.74 -1.54
C GLY A 50 1.41 11.29 -1.90
N VAL A 51 2.16 10.62 -2.78
CA VAL A 51 1.90 9.21 -3.16
C VAL A 51 1.96 8.27 -1.95
N GLY A 52 2.92 8.50 -1.06
CA GLY A 52 3.03 7.76 0.20
C GLY A 52 1.79 7.94 1.07
N ASP A 53 1.30 9.18 1.19
CA ASP A 53 0.11 9.49 1.98
C ASP A 53 -1.16 8.88 1.37
N ALA A 54 -1.28 8.86 0.04
CA ALA A 54 -2.37 8.20 -0.66
C ALA A 54 -2.36 6.66 -0.47
N PHE A 55 -1.17 6.05 -0.48
CA PHE A 55 -1.04 4.64 -0.15
C PHE A 55 -1.44 4.36 1.31
N VAL A 56 -0.93 5.18 2.25
CA VAL A 56 -1.22 5.06 3.68
C VAL A 56 -2.71 5.26 3.96
N SER A 57 -3.36 6.26 3.35
CA SER A 57 -4.79 6.48 3.51
C SER A 57 -5.62 5.30 2.98
N GLY A 58 -5.23 4.75 1.82
CA GLY A 58 -5.86 3.55 1.27
C GLY A 58 -5.79 2.35 2.20
N ILE A 59 -4.60 2.02 2.74
CA ILE A 59 -4.48 0.88 3.65
C ILE A 59 -5.19 1.11 4.99
N LEU A 60 -5.15 2.34 5.53
CA LEU A 60 -5.87 2.69 6.76
C LEU A 60 -7.39 2.57 6.59
N TYR A 61 -7.93 2.98 5.43
CA TYR A 61 -9.34 2.79 5.10
C TYR A 61 -9.76 1.32 5.17
N TYR A 62 -8.98 0.41 4.58
CA TYR A 62 -9.29 -1.03 4.62
C TYR A 62 -9.09 -1.65 6.00
N ILE A 63 -8.06 -1.24 6.75
CA ILE A 63 -7.86 -1.68 8.14
C ILE A 63 -9.09 -1.29 8.99
N ALA A 64 -9.57 -0.06 8.85
CA ALA A 64 -10.72 0.43 9.61
C ALA A 64 -12.04 -0.25 9.18
N SER A 65 -12.19 -0.55 7.88
CA SER A 65 -13.43 -1.11 7.32
C SER A 65 -13.54 -2.62 7.50
N ASP A 66 -12.42 -3.35 7.47
CA ASP A 66 -12.40 -4.81 7.56
C ASP A 66 -11.15 -5.32 8.30
N PRO A 67 -11.22 -5.45 9.64
CA PRO A 67 -10.11 -6.01 10.43
C PRO A 67 -9.77 -7.47 10.11
N SER A 68 -10.62 -8.20 9.37
CA SER A 68 -10.34 -9.59 9.00
C SER A 68 -9.14 -9.73 8.05
N ILE A 69 -8.67 -8.63 7.45
CA ILE A 69 -7.46 -8.62 6.62
C ILE A 69 -6.23 -9.15 7.36
N PHE A 70 -6.17 -9.05 8.70
CA PHE A 70 -5.05 -9.59 9.47
C PHE A 70 -5.10 -11.13 9.60
N LYS A 71 -6.22 -11.76 9.27
CA LYS A 71 -6.43 -13.22 9.38
C LYS A 71 -6.59 -13.92 8.03
N ASP A 72 -6.79 -13.16 6.95
CA ASP A 72 -6.99 -13.67 5.60
C ASP A 72 -6.04 -12.95 4.62
N GLU A 73 -5.01 -13.67 4.18
CA GLU A 73 -4.00 -13.15 3.26
C GLU A 73 -4.62 -12.65 1.95
N LYS A 74 -5.68 -13.27 1.43
CA LYS A 74 -6.31 -12.81 0.18
C LYS A 74 -6.92 -11.44 0.36
N ARG A 75 -7.55 -11.18 1.50
CA ARG A 75 -8.10 -9.87 1.86
C ARG A 75 -7.00 -8.84 2.08
N LEU A 76 -5.92 -9.20 2.77
CA LEU A 76 -4.76 -8.33 2.95
C LEU A 76 -4.16 -7.93 1.59
N ARG A 77 -3.93 -8.89 0.70
CA ARG A 77 -3.36 -8.63 -0.63
C ARG A 77 -4.28 -7.75 -1.47
N LYS A 78 -5.60 -7.94 -1.38
CA LYS A 78 -6.58 -7.06 -2.04
C LYS A 78 -6.52 -5.63 -1.50
N ALA A 79 -6.49 -5.46 -0.17
CA ALA A 79 -6.35 -4.15 0.46
C ALA A 79 -5.05 -3.43 0.06
N LEU A 80 -3.93 -4.15 0.06
CA LEU A 80 -2.63 -3.62 -0.37
C LEU A 80 -2.63 -3.23 -1.86
N TYR A 81 -3.28 -4.02 -2.72
CA TYR A 81 -3.42 -3.68 -4.14
C TYR A 81 -4.21 -2.39 -4.32
N LEU A 82 -5.35 -2.25 -3.65
CA LEU A 82 -6.19 -1.05 -3.74
C LEU A 82 -5.48 0.17 -3.13
N ALA A 83 -4.67 0.00 -2.08
CA ALA A 83 -3.78 1.05 -1.59
C ALA A 83 -2.71 1.46 -2.62
N SER A 84 -2.14 0.51 -3.36
CA SER A 84 -1.25 0.81 -4.50
C SER A 84 -1.98 1.55 -5.63
N VAL A 85 -3.25 1.20 -5.91
CA VAL A 85 -4.09 1.94 -6.86
C VAL A 85 -4.29 3.39 -6.40
N CYS A 86 -4.52 3.63 -5.10
CA CYS A 86 -4.62 4.99 -4.58
C CYS A 86 -3.36 5.81 -4.88
N GLY A 87 -2.18 5.26 -4.61
CA GLY A 87 -0.90 5.90 -4.91
C GLY A 87 -0.66 6.11 -6.41
N ALA A 88 -1.15 5.21 -7.26
CA ALA A 88 -1.03 5.35 -8.70
C ALA A 88 -1.95 6.44 -9.25
N ILE A 89 -3.22 6.50 -8.84
CA ILE A 89 -4.13 7.58 -9.27
C ILE A 89 -3.58 8.93 -8.81
N MET A 90 -3.03 8.98 -7.60
CA MET A 90 -2.42 10.16 -7.02
C MET A 90 -1.36 10.80 -7.93
N VAL A 91 -0.57 10.00 -8.66
CA VAL A 91 0.48 10.57 -9.55
C VAL A 91 -0.04 11.14 -10.85
N THR A 92 -1.29 10.88 -11.22
CA THR A 92 -1.87 11.28 -12.51
C THR A 92 -2.41 12.71 -12.53
N LYS A 93 -2.43 13.40 -11.38
CA LYS A 93 -2.92 14.77 -11.23
C LYS A 93 -1.94 15.57 -10.38
N ARG A 94 -1.91 16.90 -10.55
CA ARG A 94 -1.07 17.78 -9.72
C ARG A 94 -1.71 18.01 -8.35
N GLY A 95 -0.85 18.07 -7.32
CA GLY A 95 -1.21 18.53 -5.97
C GLY A 95 -1.67 17.41 -5.02
N ALA A 96 -1.22 17.49 -3.77
CA ALA A 96 -1.33 16.43 -2.76
C ALA A 96 -2.79 16.08 -2.34
N ILE A 97 -3.63 17.08 -2.14
CA ILE A 97 -5.01 16.86 -1.66
C ILE A 97 -5.99 16.76 -2.83
N SER A 98 -5.78 17.57 -3.88
CA SER A 98 -6.63 17.60 -5.07
C SER A 98 -6.58 16.33 -5.91
N ALA A 99 -5.50 15.55 -5.79
CA ALA A 99 -5.31 14.30 -6.54
C ALA A 99 -5.74 13.04 -5.76
N LEU A 100 -6.23 13.17 -4.52
CA LEU A 100 -6.74 12.03 -3.76
C LEU A 100 -7.93 11.39 -4.49
N PRO A 101 -7.93 10.06 -4.68
CA PRO A 101 -8.99 9.38 -5.39
C PRO A 101 -10.23 9.18 -4.52
N THR A 102 -11.39 9.11 -5.15
CA THR A 102 -12.60 8.58 -4.53
C THR A 102 -12.58 7.06 -4.51
N LYS A 103 -13.48 6.45 -3.73
CA LYS A 103 -13.64 4.99 -3.72
C LYS A 103 -14.00 4.45 -5.11
N ASP A 104 -14.82 5.16 -5.85
CA ASP A 104 -15.24 4.72 -7.19
C ASP A 104 -14.09 4.78 -8.18
N ASP A 105 -13.22 5.78 -8.10
CA ASP A 105 -11.99 5.85 -8.92
C ASP A 105 -11.09 4.62 -8.69
N VAL A 106 -10.96 4.20 -7.42
CA VAL A 106 -10.12 3.05 -7.03
C VAL A 106 -10.72 1.72 -7.50
N LEU A 107 -12.05 1.58 -7.49
CA LEU A 107 -12.73 0.33 -7.86
C LEU A 107 -12.81 0.08 -9.37
N GLN A 108 -12.38 1.02 -10.20
CA GLN A 108 -12.25 0.84 -11.65
C GLN A 108 -11.01 0.02 -12.06
N TYR A 109 -10.14 -0.36 -11.11
CA TYR A 109 -8.87 -1.09 -11.31
C TYR A 109 -8.80 -2.43 -10.57
#